data_AF-A0A819TMY6-F1
#
_entry.id   AF-A0A819TMY6-F1
#
_cell.length_a   1.000
_cell.length_b   1.000
_cell.length_c   1.000
_cell.angle_alpha   90.00
_cell.angle_beta   90.00
_cell.angle_gamma   90.00
#
_symmetry.space_group_name_H-M   'P 1'
#
loop_
_entity.id
_entity.type
_entity.pdbx_description
1 polymer ?
#
loop_
_entity_poly.entity_id
_entity_poly.type
_entity_poly.pdbx_seq_one_letter_code
_entity_poly.pdbx_strand_id
1 'polypeptide(L)'
;MVFQKENFDEKCAALYSANFINNCNFTFAYDKLNHLYKDDLIKLSSEISISLTGQFITSKQAAFMNPSVPLNFLPSFNLSIFTFSSITLSGTIACNNERKYSIHVALYGCKQSKSFISNVFVKKAGRLKVAELNNIIVLFPQVIQST
;
A
#
# COMPACT_ATOMS: atom_id res chain seq x y z
N MET A 1 7.15 10.25 -9.00
CA MET A 1 6.58 10.58 -7.68
C MET A 1 7.48 9.94 -6.63
N VAL A 2 8.07 10.73 -5.74
CA VAL A 2 8.89 10.22 -4.63
C VAL A 2 7.98 10.01 -3.43
N PHE A 3 7.98 8.81 -2.85
CA PHE A 3 7.17 8.53 -1.67
C PHE A 3 7.99 8.76 -0.39
N GLN A 4 7.36 9.33 0.62
CA GLN A 4 8.06 9.73 1.84
C GLN A 4 7.70 8.81 3.00
N LYS A 5 8.73 8.31 3.70
CA LYS A 5 8.61 7.56 4.94
C LYS A 5 9.66 8.02 5.94
N GLU A 6 9.18 8.35 7.14
CA GLU A 6 10.03 8.54 8.31
C GLU A 6 10.76 7.23 8.67
N ASN A 7 12.07 7.31 8.93
CA ASN A 7 12.98 6.19 9.21
C ASN A 7 13.25 5.27 8.01
N PHE A 8 13.61 5.85 6.87
CA PHE A 8 14.19 5.16 5.71
C PHE A 8 15.60 5.72 5.41
N ASP A 9 16.50 4.86 4.90
CA ASP A 9 17.94 5.19 4.84
C ASP A 9 18.28 6.26 3.79
N GLU A 10 17.45 6.42 2.76
CA GLU A 10 17.69 7.37 1.66
C GLU A 10 17.21 8.79 2.03
N LYS A 11 18.12 9.79 1.98
CA LYS A 11 17.81 11.20 2.30
C LYS A 11 16.91 11.84 1.25
N CYS A 12 16.07 12.78 1.69
CA CYS A 12 15.17 13.57 0.84
C CYS A 12 15.80 14.18 -0.44
N ALA A 13 17.04 14.66 -0.34
CA ALA A 13 17.75 15.30 -1.43
C ALA A 13 18.14 14.34 -2.57
N ALA A 14 18.06 13.02 -2.35
CA ALA A 14 18.32 12.02 -3.37
C ALA A 14 17.09 11.82 -4.27
N LEU A 15 16.98 12.64 -5.32
CA LEU A 15 15.87 12.59 -6.30
C LEU A 15 15.79 11.26 -7.09
N TYR A 16 16.92 10.54 -7.21
CA TYR A 16 17.05 9.25 -7.88
C TYR A 16 17.56 8.15 -6.94
N SER A 17 17.12 8.22 -5.68
CA SER A 17 17.24 7.11 -4.73
C SER A 17 16.82 5.78 -5.40
N ALA A 18 17.47 4.67 -5.05
CA ALA A 18 17.32 3.41 -5.77
C ALA A 18 15.86 2.92 -5.81
N ASN A 19 15.04 3.35 -4.84
CA ASN A 19 13.66 2.94 -4.71
C ASN A 19 12.64 4.08 -4.89
N PHE A 20 13.07 5.33 -5.08
CA PHE A 20 12.20 6.52 -5.08
C PHE A 20 11.35 6.64 -3.79
N ILE A 21 11.88 6.14 -2.68
CA ILE A 21 11.29 6.26 -1.35
C ILE A 21 12.35 6.94 -0.49
N ASN A 22 12.03 8.04 0.17
CA ASN A 22 13.00 8.80 0.96
C ASN A 22 12.48 9.08 2.37
N ASN A 23 13.42 9.34 3.28
CA ASN A 23 13.14 9.97 4.55
C ASN A 23 13.30 11.49 4.42
N CYS A 24 12.16 12.17 4.34
CA CYS A 24 12.07 13.62 4.33
C CYS A 24 11.59 14.20 5.68
N ASN A 25 11.66 13.42 6.77
CA ASN A 25 11.10 13.81 8.07
C ASN A 25 9.65 14.32 7.95
N PHE A 26 8.88 13.69 7.06
CA PHE A 26 7.54 14.10 6.69
C PHE A 26 6.65 12.88 6.52
N THR A 27 5.49 12.91 7.15
CA THR A 27 4.55 11.80 7.24
C THR A 27 3.54 11.78 6.10
N PHE A 28 4.00 11.96 4.86
CA PHE A 28 3.13 12.13 3.68
C PHE A 28 2.01 11.08 3.56
N ALA A 29 2.31 9.81 3.88
CA ALA A 29 1.31 8.75 3.85
C ALA A 29 0.15 9.03 4.82
N TYR A 30 0.44 9.46 6.06
CA TYR A 30 -0.58 9.86 7.02
C TYR A 30 -1.27 11.13 6.58
N ASP A 31 -0.53 12.21 6.29
CA ASP A 31 -1.13 13.53 6.03
C ASP A 31 -2.06 13.49 4.81
N LYS A 32 -1.68 12.77 3.75
CA LYS A 32 -2.55 12.55 2.58
C LYS A 32 -3.80 11.73 2.93
N LEU A 33 -3.63 10.62 3.65
CA LEU A 33 -4.76 9.77 4.02
C LEU A 33 -5.72 10.53 4.95
N ASN A 34 -5.18 11.24 5.94
CA ASN A 34 -5.95 12.04 6.89
C ASN A 34 -6.83 13.05 6.14
N HIS A 35 -6.25 13.78 5.20
CA HIS A 35 -7.01 14.71 4.36
C HIS A 35 -8.13 14.02 3.56
N LEU A 36 -7.85 12.86 2.94
CA LEU A 36 -8.86 12.10 2.18
C LEU A 36 -9.98 11.53 3.05
N TYR A 37 -9.68 11.19 4.30
CA TYR A 37 -10.61 10.66 5.28
C TYR A 37 -11.12 11.75 6.25
N LYS A 38 -11.09 13.03 5.84
CA LYS A 38 -11.70 14.17 6.53
C LYS A 38 -11.12 14.47 7.91
N ASP A 39 -9.81 14.30 8.05
CA ASP A 39 -9.02 14.62 9.23
C ASP A 39 -9.39 13.85 10.51
N ASP A 40 -9.94 12.65 10.34
CA ASP A 40 -10.40 11.76 11.44
C ASP A 40 -9.46 10.56 11.69
N LEU A 41 -8.26 10.55 11.10
CA LEU A 41 -7.32 9.43 11.29
C LEU A 41 -6.42 9.64 12.50
N ILE A 42 -6.23 8.57 13.26
CA ILE A 42 -5.27 8.47 14.36
C ILE A 42 -3.86 8.53 13.79
N LYS A 43 -3.09 9.54 14.23
CA LYS A 43 -1.66 9.69 13.91
C LYS A 43 -0.82 8.77 14.79
N LEU A 44 0.17 8.13 14.19
CA LEU A 44 1.19 7.39 14.94
C LEU A 44 2.07 8.38 15.72
N SER A 45 2.15 8.23 17.03
CA SER A 45 3.07 8.98 17.90
C SER A 45 4.17 8.06 18.43
N SER A 46 5.24 8.66 18.99
CA SER A 46 6.33 7.93 19.66
C SER A 46 5.87 7.08 20.84
N GLU A 47 4.69 7.36 21.39
CA GLU A 47 4.08 6.65 22.53
C GLU A 47 3.29 5.41 22.09
N ILE A 48 2.90 5.34 20.81
CA ILE A 48 2.11 4.23 20.26
C ILE A 48 3.04 3.29 19.50
N SER A 49 3.51 2.23 20.17
CA SER A 49 4.21 1.13 19.51
C SER A 49 3.21 0.12 18.95
N ILE A 50 2.90 0.22 17.65
CA ILE A 50 2.06 -0.76 16.95
C ILE A 50 2.91 -1.78 16.17
N SER A 51 2.66 -3.05 16.47
CA SER A 51 3.08 -4.18 15.64
C SER A 51 2.09 -4.35 14.49
N LEU A 52 2.59 -4.49 13.26
CA LEU A 52 1.75 -4.81 12.11
C LEU A 52 1.22 -6.24 12.29
N THR A 53 -0.05 -6.39 12.67
CA THR A 53 -0.68 -7.71 12.77
C THR A 53 -1.26 -8.17 11.43
N GLY A 54 -1.35 -7.25 10.46
CA GLY A 54 -1.86 -7.56 9.15
C GLY A 54 -1.04 -8.54 8.32
N GLN A 55 -1.73 -9.24 7.43
CA GLN A 55 -1.19 -10.19 6.47
C GLN A 55 -1.25 -9.65 5.04
N PHE A 56 -0.32 -10.12 4.21
CA PHE A 56 -0.37 -9.89 2.78
C PHE A 56 -1.10 -11.03 2.08
N ILE A 57 -2.15 -10.68 1.36
CA ILE A 57 -2.92 -11.60 0.53
C ILE A 57 -2.61 -11.26 -0.93
N THR A 58 -2.22 -12.25 -1.71
CA THR A 58 -1.91 -12.05 -3.13
C THR A 58 -2.98 -12.67 -4.01
N SER A 59 -3.48 -11.92 -4.98
CA SER A 59 -4.51 -12.38 -5.92
C SER A 59 -4.07 -12.20 -7.37
N LYS A 60 -4.46 -13.10 -8.27
CA LYS A 60 -4.17 -12.98 -9.70
C LYS A 60 -5.02 -11.86 -10.30
N GLN A 61 -4.42 -10.74 -10.67
CA GLN A 61 -5.15 -9.59 -11.25
C GLN A 61 -5.87 -9.95 -12.55
N ALA A 62 -5.24 -10.80 -13.37
CA ALA A 62 -5.80 -11.25 -14.64
C ALA A 62 -7.16 -11.97 -14.48
N ALA A 63 -7.47 -12.55 -13.31
CA ALA A 63 -8.74 -13.23 -13.07
C ALA A 63 -9.96 -12.29 -13.10
N PHE A 64 -9.76 -10.99 -12.96
CA PHE A 64 -10.82 -9.98 -12.92
C PHE A 64 -10.82 -9.07 -14.16
N MET A 65 -10.05 -9.41 -15.18
CA MET A 65 -9.95 -8.61 -16.40
C MET A 65 -10.70 -9.26 -17.54
N ASN A 66 -11.24 -8.41 -18.44
CA ASN A 66 -11.95 -8.89 -19.61
C ASN A 66 -10.97 -9.75 -20.46
N PRO A 67 -11.31 -11.01 -20.78
CA PRO A 67 -10.44 -11.90 -21.56
C PRO A 67 -10.15 -11.38 -22.98
N SER A 68 -10.91 -10.40 -23.47
CA SER A 68 -10.67 -9.71 -24.74
C SER A 68 -9.58 -8.63 -24.68
N VAL A 69 -9.04 -8.31 -23.50
CA VAL A 69 -7.89 -7.39 -23.38
C VAL A 69 -6.63 -8.11 -23.86
N PRO A 70 -5.87 -7.55 -24.82
CA PRO A 70 -4.65 -8.19 -25.32
C PRO A 70 -3.65 -8.45 -24.17
N LEU A 71 -2.93 -9.58 -24.23
CA LEU A 71 -2.02 -10.05 -23.16
C LEU A 71 -0.96 -9.01 -22.75
N ASN A 72 -0.54 -8.17 -23.68
CA ASN A 72 0.39 -7.05 -23.50
C ASN A 72 -0.21 -5.84 -22.75
N PHE A 73 -1.53 -5.79 -22.58
CA PHE A 73 -2.24 -4.83 -21.72
C PHE A 73 -2.69 -5.46 -20.40
N LEU A 74 -2.50 -6.76 -20.21
CA LEU A 74 -2.81 -7.41 -18.95
C LEU A 74 -1.69 -7.13 -17.93
N PRO A 75 -2.00 -6.66 -16.71
CA PRO A 75 -1.07 -6.64 -15.60
C PRO A 75 -0.67 -8.08 -15.29
N SER A 76 0.55 -8.45 -15.67
CA SER A 76 1.09 -9.80 -15.49
C SER A 76 1.47 -10.13 -14.04
N PHE A 77 1.11 -9.28 -13.08
CA PHE A 77 1.49 -9.42 -11.68
C PHE A 77 0.28 -9.58 -10.76
N ASN A 78 0.54 -10.21 -9.61
CA ASN A 78 -0.44 -10.42 -8.56
C ASN A 78 -0.74 -9.10 -7.81
N LEU A 79 -2.01 -8.84 -7.56
CA LEU A 79 -2.50 -7.80 -6.66
C LEU A 79 -2.01 -8.16 -5.26
N SER A 80 -1.27 -7.26 -4.62
CA SER A 80 -0.94 -7.43 -3.21
C SER A 80 -1.96 -6.66 -2.39
N ILE A 81 -2.61 -7.34 -1.47
CA ILE A 81 -3.62 -6.78 -0.57
C ILE A 81 -3.05 -6.88 0.83
N PHE A 82 -3.04 -5.79 1.58
CA PHE A 82 -2.72 -5.84 3.00
C PHE A 82 -4.03 -5.82 3.81
N THR A 83 -4.26 -6.87 4.58
CA THR A 83 -5.40 -7.02 5.48
C THR A 83 -4.93 -7.23 6.91
N PHE A 84 -5.84 -7.14 7.87
CA PHE A 84 -5.54 -7.35 9.29
C PHE A 84 -5.57 -8.85 9.62
N SER A 85 -4.87 -9.28 10.67
CA SER A 85 -4.95 -10.68 11.15
C SER A 85 -6.38 -11.14 11.45
N SER A 86 -7.25 -10.20 11.88
CA SER A 86 -8.66 -10.45 12.15
C SER A 86 -9.55 -10.50 10.91
N ILE A 87 -9.00 -10.29 9.71
CA ILE A 87 -9.73 -10.32 8.43
C ILE A 87 -9.17 -11.43 7.55
N THR A 88 -9.93 -12.51 7.44
CA THR A 88 -9.71 -13.55 6.43
C THR A 88 -10.38 -13.12 5.12
N LEU A 89 -9.60 -12.79 4.08
CA LEU A 89 -10.17 -12.61 2.73
C LEU A 89 -10.41 -13.97 2.08
N SER A 90 -11.48 -14.65 2.48
CA SER A 90 -11.94 -15.89 1.83
C SER A 90 -13.34 -15.68 1.29
N GLY A 91 -13.48 -15.20 0.05
CA GLY A 91 -14.72 -15.19 -0.78
C GLY A 91 -15.91 -14.36 -0.28
N THR A 92 -16.07 -14.27 1.03
CA THR A 92 -17.01 -13.47 1.80
C THR A 92 -16.17 -12.83 2.89
N ILE A 93 -15.92 -11.52 2.81
CA ILE A 93 -15.55 -10.78 4.00
C ILE A 93 -16.75 -10.94 4.93
N ALA A 94 -16.65 -11.82 5.91
CA ALA A 94 -17.56 -11.81 7.04
C ALA A 94 -17.27 -10.50 7.79
N CYS A 95 -17.90 -9.41 7.35
CA CYS A 95 -18.13 -8.20 8.13
C CYS A 95 -19.10 -8.52 9.29
N ASN A 96 -18.89 -9.64 9.99
CA ASN A 96 -19.76 -10.13 11.07
C ASN A 96 -19.53 -9.35 12.38
N ASN A 97 -18.65 -8.36 12.37
CA ASN A 97 -18.46 -7.42 13.45
C ASN A 97 -18.82 -6.04 12.91
N GLU A 98 -19.54 -5.22 13.68
CA GLU A 98 -19.99 -3.85 13.40
C GLU A 98 -18.88 -2.84 13.04
N ARG A 99 -17.66 -3.30 12.75
CA ARG A 99 -16.51 -2.50 12.34
C ARG A 99 -16.63 -2.11 10.87
N LYS A 100 -16.62 -0.79 10.63
CA LYS A 100 -16.51 -0.21 9.30
C LYS A 100 -15.04 -0.24 8.87
N TYR A 101 -14.78 -0.81 7.70
CA TYR A 101 -13.46 -0.81 7.07
C TYR A 101 -13.45 0.13 5.86
N SER A 102 -12.42 0.94 5.76
CA SER A 102 -12.18 1.77 4.58
C SER A 102 -11.25 1.03 3.62
N ILE A 103 -11.43 1.24 2.31
CA ILE A 103 -10.52 0.70 1.30
C ILE A 103 -9.72 1.85 0.70
N HIS A 104 -8.39 1.67 0.60
CA HIS A 104 -7.49 2.61 -0.06
C HIS A 104 -6.68 1.92 -1.16
N VAL A 105 -6.64 2.50 -2.35
CA VAL A 105 -5.81 2.02 -3.45
C VAL A 105 -4.51 2.83 -3.50
N ALA A 106 -3.39 2.16 -3.24
CA ALA A 106 -2.06 2.76 -3.25
C ALA A 106 -1.32 2.45 -4.55
N LEU A 107 -1.27 3.43 -5.44
CA LEU A 107 -0.53 3.35 -6.70
C LEU A 107 0.93 3.79 -6.51
N TYR A 108 1.86 3.03 -7.08
CA TYR A 108 3.28 3.36 -7.11
C TYR A 108 3.65 4.19 -8.34
N GLY A 109 4.87 4.74 -8.35
CA GLY A 109 5.43 5.46 -9.48
C GLY A 109 6.21 4.56 -10.46
N CYS A 110 6.72 5.15 -11.54
CA CYS A 110 7.59 4.45 -12.48
C CYS A 110 8.79 3.80 -11.76
N LYS A 111 9.20 2.61 -12.19
CA LYS A 111 10.29 1.80 -11.59
C LYS A 111 10.08 1.43 -10.11
N GLN A 112 8.85 1.44 -9.62
CA GLN A 112 8.51 1.03 -8.24
C GLN A 112 7.59 -0.20 -8.16
N SER A 113 7.40 -0.91 -9.28
CA SER A 113 6.68 -2.18 -9.27
C SER A 113 7.46 -3.26 -8.53
N LYS A 114 6.78 -4.37 -8.24
CA LYS A 114 7.41 -5.55 -7.66
C LYS A 114 8.58 -6.10 -8.48
N SER A 115 8.58 -5.95 -9.81
CA SER A 115 9.70 -6.38 -10.65
C SER A 115 10.96 -5.52 -10.50
N PHE A 116 10.82 -4.25 -10.13
CA PHE A 116 11.96 -3.34 -9.96
C PHE A 116 12.48 -3.33 -8.53
N ILE A 117 11.58 -3.22 -7.55
CA ILE A 117 11.96 -3.01 -6.13
C ILE A 117 11.30 -4.01 -5.18
N SER A 118 10.83 -5.16 -5.70
CA SER A 118 10.20 -6.20 -4.89
C SER A 118 9.06 -5.62 -4.02
N ASN A 119 9.01 -5.96 -2.73
CA ASN A 119 7.98 -5.48 -1.81
C ASN A 119 8.35 -4.15 -1.13
N VAL A 120 9.37 -3.42 -1.61
CA VAL A 120 9.84 -2.18 -0.98
C VAL A 120 8.76 -1.11 -0.97
N PHE A 121 8.06 -0.87 -2.08
CA PHE A 121 6.94 0.09 -2.11
C PHE A 121 5.87 -0.25 -1.07
N VAL A 122 5.42 -1.51 -1.06
CA VAL A 122 4.36 -1.99 -0.19
C VAL A 122 4.75 -1.85 1.30
N LYS A 123 5.97 -2.24 1.67
CA LYS A 123 6.45 -2.25 3.06
C LYS A 123 6.95 -0.89 3.55
N LYS A 124 7.50 -0.06 2.65
CA LYS A 124 8.28 1.12 3.01
C LYS A 124 7.66 2.44 2.57
N ALA A 125 6.52 2.47 1.88
CA ALA A 125 5.84 3.74 1.57
C ALA A 125 4.99 4.31 2.73
N GLY A 126 5.15 3.82 3.97
CA GLY A 126 4.54 4.39 5.19
C GLY A 126 3.05 4.07 5.43
N ARG A 127 2.33 3.52 4.45
CA ARG A 127 0.88 3.32 4.52
C ARG A 127 0.42 2.23 5.49
N LEU A 128 1.21 1.17 5.69
CA LEU A 128 0.79 0.00 6.48
C LEU A 128 0.48 0.35 7.94
N LYS A 129 1.27 1.25 8.56
CA LYS A 129 1.06 1.65 9.95
C LYS A 129 -0.20 2.52 10.11
N VAL A 130 -0.43 3.43 9.16
CA VAL A 130 -1.64 4.26 9.13
C VAL A 130 -2.86 3.37 8.94
N ALA A 131 -2.76 2.40 8.03
CA ALA A 131 -3.80 1.42 7.80
C ALA A 131 -4.11 0.60 9.05
N GLU A 132 -3.08 0.06 9.72
CA GLU A 132 -3.22 -0.72 10.96
C GLU A 132 -4.00 0.02 12.05
N LEU A 133 -3.72 1.32 12.24
CA LEU A 133 -4.37 2.14 13.29
C LEU A 133 -5.82 2.51 12.97
N ASN A 134 -6.19 2.55 11.69
CA ASN A 134 -7.41 3.21 11.23
C ASN A 134 -8.39 2.27 10.52
N ASN A 135 -8.20 0.95 10.64
CA ASN A 135 -9.06 -0.05 9.99
C ASN A 135 -9.17 0.16 8.46
N ILE A 136 -8.06 0.54 7.81
CA ILE A 136 -7.99 0.73 6.36
C ILE A 136 -7.38 -0.50 5.70
N ILE A 137 -8.08 -1.11 4.75
CA ILE A 137 -7.54 -2.13 3.86
C ILE A 137 -6.81 -1.43 2.71
N VAL A 138 -5.56 -1.82 2.46
CA VAL A 138 -4.76 -1.20 1.39
C VAL A 138 -4.55 -2.17 0.23
N LEU A 139 -4.98 -1.76 -0.95
CA LEU A 139 -4.77 -2.46 -2.20
C LEU A 139 -3.53 -1.90 -2.91
N PHE A 140 -2.64 -2.78 -3.36
CA PHE A 140 -1.44 -2.43 -4.12
C PHE A 140 -1.46 -3.12 -5.50
N PRO A 141 -2.23 -2.56 -6.46
CA PRO A 141 -2.24 -3.07 -7.83
C PRO A 141 -0.84 -3.07 -8.42
N GLN A 142 -0.50 -4.14 -9.13
CA GLN A 142 0.75 -4.27 -9.87
C GLN A 142 0.50 -4.17 -11.37
N VAL A 143 1.47 -3.61 -12.08
CA VAL A 143 1.54 -3.43 -13.53
C VAL A 143 2.88 -3.95 -14.02
N ILE A 144 2.92 -4.36 -15.29
CA ILE A 144 4.15 -4.66 -15.99
C ILE A 144 4.85 -3.38 -16.45
N GLN A 145 6.15 -3.51 -16.71
CA GLN A 145 6.88 -2.52 -17.46
C GLN A 145 6.23 -2.37 -18.85
N SER A 146 5.94 -1.14 -19.26
CA SER A 146 5.66 -0.87 -20.67
C SER A 146 6.96 -1.11 -21.42
N THR A 147 6.94 -2.12 -22.29
CA THR A 147 7.97 -2.33 -23.32
C THR A 147 7.98 -1.18 -24.31
#